data_AF-A0A352BAZ5-F1
#
_entry.id   AF-A0A352BAZ5-F1
#
_cell.length_a   1.000
_cell.length_b   1.000
_cell.length_c   1.000
_cell.angle_alpha   90.00
_cell.angle_beta   90.00
_cell.angle_gamma   90.00
#
_symmetry.space_group_name_H-M   'P 1'
#
loop_
_entity.id
_entity.type
_entity.pdbx_description
1 polymer ?
#
loop_
_entity_poly.entity_id
_entity_poly.type
_entity_poly.pdbx_seq_one_letter_code
_entity_poly.pdbx_strand_id
1 'polypeptide(L)'
;MARGKVLGKSIILIIFIIIVVIFGLMWFDFLGVIQAKKLFSPVYRLLKMEPQTTVSASSPADLAEEDLDNARWAKRLEALDVRTEELDKRESDILAGEENNAQIA
;
A
#
# COMPACT_ATOMS: atom_id res chain seq x y z
N MET A 1 -32.69 13.32 45.50
CA MET A 1 -31.32 13.51 44.97
C MET A 1 -30.85 12.40 44.00
N ALA A 2 -31.73 11.59 43.39
CA ALA A 2 -31.31 10.52 42.48
C ALA A 2 -31.21 10.93 41.00
N ARG A 3 -31.99 11.94 40.55
CA ARG A 3 -32.09 12.32 39.12
C ARG A 3 -30.88 13.06 38.56
N GLY A 4 -30.14 13.82 39.37
CA GLY A 4 -28.90 14.49 38.92
C GLY A 4 -27.78 13.51 38.57
N LYS A 5 -27.70 12.37 39.28
CA LYS A 5 -26.65 11.36 39.09
C LYS A 5 -26.84 10.55 37.79
N VAL A 6 -28.08 10.31 37.35
CA VAL A 6 -28.37 9.65 36.07
C VAL A 6 -28.18 10.61 34.89
N LEU A 7 -28.54 11.89 35.02
CA LEU A 7 -28.30 12.90 33.98
C LEU A 7 -26.81 13.09 33.71
N GLY A 8 -25.98 13.20 34.76
CA GLY A 8 -24.52 13.31 34.61
C GLY A 8 -23.89 12.09 33.93
N LYS A 9 -24.31 10.87 34.33
CA LYS A 9 -23.86 9.63 33.68
C LYS A 9 -24.27 9.56 32.21
N SER A 10 -25.48 9.98 31.87
CA SER A 10 -25.97 10.00 30.49
C SER A 10 -25.18 10.96 29.61
N ILE A 11 -24.84 12.14 30.12
CA ILE A 11 -24.04 13.15 29.40
C ILE A 11 -22.62 12.62 29.14
N ILE A 12 -22.00 12.03 30.15
CA ILE A 12 -20.68 11.40 30.02
C ILE A 12 -20.70 10.26 28.99
N LEU A 13 -21.75 9.43 28.99
CA LEU A 13 -21.89 8.36 28.01
C LEU A 13 -22.00 8.91 26.59
N ILE A 14 -22.77 9.98 26.38
CA ILE A 14 -22.90 10.63 25.06
C ILE A 14 -21.55 11.18 24.59
N ILE A 15 -20.81 11.86 25.47
CA ILE A 15 -19.47 12.38 25.16
C ILE A 15 -18.53 11.23 24.80
N PHE A 16 -18.57 10.14 25.57
CA PHE A 16 -17.76 8.95 25.29
C PHE A 16 -18.08 8.32 23.93
N ILE A 17 -19.37 8.20 23.58
CA ILE A 17 -19.80 7.72 22.27
C ILE A 17 -19.26 8.62 21.15
N ILE A 18 -19.35 9.95 21.31
CA ILE A 18 -18.83 10.91 20.33
C ILE A 18 -17.31 10.71 20.15
N ILE A 19 -16.56 10.55 21.23
CA ILE A 19 -15.12 10.29 21.18
C ILE A 19 -14.82 9.01 20.40
N VAL A 20 -15.50 7.90 20.71
CA VAL A 20 -15.31 6.62 20.00
C VAL A 20 -15.63 6.74 18.51
N VAL A 21 -16.70 7.46 18.16
CA VAL A 21 -17.06 7.69 16.75
C VAL A 21 -15.98 8.51 16.04
N ILE A 22 -15.45 9.56 16.65
CA ILE A 22 -14.37 10.38 16.06
C ILE A 22 -13.10 9.54 15.85
N PHE A 23 -12.70 8.76 16.86
CA PHE A 23 -11.55 7.85 16.74
C PHE A 23 -11.77 6.79 15.65
N GLY A 24 -12.96 6.20 15.57
CA GLY A 24 -13.32 5.25 14.52
C GLY A 24 -13.24 5.87 13.13
N LEU A 25 -13.82 7.05 12.94
CA LEU A 25 -13.77 7.78 11.67
C LEU A 25 -12.32 8.14 11.27
N MET A 26 -11.47 8.53 12.22
CA MET A 26 -10.06 8.81 11.97
C MET A 26 -9.31 7.55 11.50
N TRP A 27 -9.58 6.40 12.13
CA TRP A 27 -9.01 5.13 11.70
C TRP A 27 -9.51 4.68 10.33
N PHE A 28 -10.82 4.80 10.04
CA PHE A 28 -11.37 4.46 8.72
C PHE A 28 -10.85 5.35 7.60
N ASP A 29 -10.58 6.62 7.90
CA ASP A 29 -9.95 7.58 6.98
C ASP A 29 -8.47 7.25 6.74
N PHE A 30 -7.74 6.84 7.78
CA PHE A 30 -6.36 6.35 7.66
C PHE A 30 -6.25 5.07 6.82
N LEU A 31 -7.20 4.15 6.97
CA LEU A 31 -7.30 2.93 6.17
C LEU A 31 -7.79 3.18 4.72
N GLY A 32 -8.23 4.39 4.39
CA GLY A 32 -8.76 4.72 3.06
C GLY A 32 -10.11 4.10 2.72
N VAL A 33 -10.78 3.46 3.69
CA VAL A 33 -12.08 2.78 3.48
C VAL A 33 -13.21 3.80 3.30
N ILE A 34 -13.12 4.95 3.96
CA ILE A 34 -14.09 6.05 3.88
C ILE A 34 -13.35 7.38 3.77
N GLN A 35 -13.81 8.27 2.90
CA GLN A 35 -13.31 9.66 2.79
C GLN A 35 -13.91 10.54 3.88
N ALA A 36 -13.55 10.33 5.15
CA ALA A 36 -14.15 11.04 6.28
C ALA A 36 -13.94 12.56 6.19
N LYS A 37 -12.78 12.99 5.64
CA LYS A 37 -12.46 14.41 5.41
C LYS A 37 -13.47 15.12 4.50
N LYS A 38 -14.15 14.41 3.60
CA LYS A 38 -15.19 14.96 2.70
C LYS A 38 -16.51 15.22 3.44
N LEU A 39 -16.87 14.37 4.40
CA LEU A 39 -18.09 14.50 5.21
C LEU A 39 -18.04 15.73 6.14
N PHE A 40 -16.86 16.09 6.63
CA PHE A 40 -16.63 17.30 7.45
C PHE A 40 -16.39 18.58 6.64
N SER A 41 -16.48 18.52 5.31
CA SER A 41 -16.26 19.68 4.42
C SER A 41 -17.03 20.96 4.78
N PRO A 42 -18.29 20.97 5.28
CA PRO A 42 -18.95 22.22 5.65
C PRO A 42 -18.26 22.94 6.82
N VAL A 43 -17.67 22.20 7.76
CA VAL A 43 -16.94 22.79 8.91
C VAL A 43 -15.60 23.36 8.45
N TYR A 44 -14.86 22.62 7.60
CA TYR A 44 -13.59 23.10 7.04
C TYR A 44 -13.78 24.35 6.16
N ARG A 45 -14.88 24.41 5.38
CA ARG A 45 -15.24 25.60 4.59
C ARG A 45 -15.53 26.83 5.46
N LEU A 46 -16.18 26.64 6.61
CA LEU A 46 -16.46 27.73 7.55
C LEU A 46 -15.17 28.32 8.14
N LEU A 47 -14.13 27.49 8.28
CA LEU A 47 -12.79 27.88 8.72
C LEU A 47 -11.87 28.33 7.57
N LYS A 48 -12.38 28.46 6.34
CA LYS A 48 -11.61 28.77 5.10
C LYS A 48 -10.42 27.82 4.88
N MET A 49 -10.51 26.59 5.36
CA MET A 49 -9.49 25.57 5.14
C MET A 49 -9.94 24.64 4.04
N GLU A 50 -9.04 24.33 3.12
CA GLU A 50 -9.30 23.34 2.08
C GLU A 50 -9.20 21.94 2.70
N PRO A 51 -10.25 21.11 2.60
CA PRO A 51 -10.18 19.75 3.09
C PRO A 51 -9.17 19.00 2.24
N GLN A 52 -8.06 18.57 2.84
CA GLN A 52 -7.16 17.64 2.18
C GLN A 52 -7.95 16.37 1.86
N THR A 53 -8.00 15.98 0.59
CA THR A 53 -8.62 14.73 0.17
C THR A 53 -7.50 13.74 -0.08
N THR A 54 -7.52 12.63 0.64
CA THR A 54 -6.67 11.49 0.32
C THR A 54 -7.29 10.81 -0.89
N VAL A 55 -6.57 10.75 -2.01
CA VAL A 55 -6.98 9.94 -3.15
C VAL A 55 -6.84 8.49 -2.71
N SER A 56 -7.92 7.71 -2.82
CA SER A 56 -7.86 6.28 -2.50
C SER A 56 -6.94 5.61 -3.51
N ALA A 57 -5.91 4.89 -3.05
CA ALA A 57 -4.98 4.13 -3.89
C ALA A 57 -5.66 3.03 -4.75
N SER A 58 -6.98 2.89 -4.64
CA SER A 58 -7.83 1.99 -5.41
C SER A 58 -8.57 2.68 -6.57
N SER A 59 -8.20 3.92 -6.92
CA SER A 59 -8.71 4.57 -8.14
C SER A 59 -8.19 3.80 -9.36
N PRO A 60 -9.04 3.41 -10.32
CA PRO A 60 -8.60 2.76 -11.56
C PRO A 60 -7.55 3.57 -12.34
N ALA A 61 -7.49 4.88 -12.12
CA ALA A 61 -6.48 5.76 -12.71
C ALA A 61 -5.08 5.60 -12.08
N ASP A 62 -5.00 5.25 -10.78
CA ASP A 62 -3.73 5.00 -10.08
C ASP A 62 -3.24 3.56 -10.35
N LEU A 63 -4.15 2.63 -10.65
CA LEU A 63 -3.83 1.28 -11.15
C LEU A 63 -3.28 1.27 -12.58
N ALA A 64 -3.38 2.39 -13.31
CA ALA A 64 -2.79 2.55 -14.63
C ALA A 64 -1.30 2.96 -14.56
N GLU A 65 -0.79 3.34 -13.38
CA GLU A 65 0.59 3.80 -13.19
C GLU A 65 1.57 2.65 -12.92
N GLU A 66 1.08 1.49 -12.47
CA GLU A 66 1.80 0.23 -12.65
C GLU A 66 1.46 -0.34 -14.03
N ASP A 67 2.22 0.07 -15.04
CA ASP A 67 2.24 -0.58 -16.34
C ASP A 67 2.73 -2.04 -16.17
N LEU A 68 1.79 -2.92 -15.83
CA LEU A 68 1.97 -4.36 -15.63
C LEU A 68 2.64 -5.04 -16.82
N ASP A 69 2.48 -4.45 -18.00
CA ASP A 69 3.12 -4.91 -19.20
C ASP A 69 4.62 -4.59 -19.13
N ASN A 70 5.03 -3.35 -18.85
CA ASN A 70 6.45 -3.03 -18.63
C ASN A 70 7.09 -3.91 -17.55
N ALA A 71 6.38 -4.16 -16.44
CA ALA A 71 6.86 -5.07 -15.39
C ALA A 71 7.04 -6.52 -15.89
N ARG A 72 6.08 -7.02 -16.68
CA ARG A 72 6.19 -8.33 -17.36
C ARG A 72 7.37 -8.37 -18.33
N TRP A 73 7.57 -7.31 -19.11
CA TRP A 73 8.66 -7.20 -20.06
C TRP A 73 10.03 -7.21 -19.35
N ALA A 74 10.19 -6.44 -18.27
CA ALA A 74 11.40 -6.42 -17.46
C ALA A 74 11.75 -7.81 -16.91
N LYS A 75 10.76 -8.55 -16.39
CA LYS A 75 10.98 -9.92 -15.91
C LYS A 75 11.41 -10.90 -16.99
N ARG A 76 10.91 -10.73 -18.22
CA ARG A 76 11.35 -11.55 -19.37
C ARG A 76 12.80 -11.26 -19.74
N LEU A 77 13.22 -10.00 -19.73
CA LEU A 77 14.61 -9.60 -19.95
C LEU A 77 15.54 -10.20 -18.89
N GLU A 78 15.17 -10.10 -17.61
CA GLU A 78 15.92 -10.69 -16.49
C GLU A 78 16.07 -12.22 -16.65
N ALA A 79 15.00 -12.92 -17.06
CA ALA A 79 15.07 -14.37 -17.29
C ALA A 79 16.00 -14.76 -18.46
N LEU A 80 16.09 -13.93 -19.50
CA LEU A 80 17.00 -14.14 -20.61
C LEU A 80 18.46 -13.91 -20.21
N ASP A 81 18.71 -12.91 -19.36
CA ASP A 81 20.05 -12.58 -18.84
C ASP A 81 20.59 -13.73 -17.99
N VAL A 82 19.80 -14.19 -17.01
CA VAL A 82 20.14 -15.36 -16.17
C VAL A 82 20.43 -16.59 -17.02
N ARG A 83 19.60 -16.86 -18.03
CA ARG A 83 19.81 -18.00 -18.93
C ARG A 83 21.11 -17.87 -19.72
N THR A 84 21.51 -16.66 -20.09
CA THR A 84 22.76 -16.41 -20.83
C THR A 84 23.95 -16.67 -19.91
N GLU A 85 23.92 -16.17 -18.67
CA GLU A 85 24.95 -16.44 -17.67
C GLU A 85 25.11 -17.95 -17.37
N GLU A 86 24.00 -18.70 -17.32
CA GLU A 86 24.05 -20.15 -17.14
C GLU A 86 24.70 -20.87 -18.33
N LEU A 87 24.46 -20.41 -19.55
CA LEU A 87 25.09 -20.99 -20.75
C LEU A 87 26.58 -20.67 -20.78
N ASP A 88 26.98 -19.44 -20.45
CA ASP A 88 28.39 -19.04 -20.40
C ASP A 88 29.17 -19.87 -19.36
N LYS A 89 28.57 -20.12 -18.19
CA LYS A 89 29.16 -21.01 -17.17
C LYS A 89 29.33 -22.43 -17.70
N ARG A 90 28.28 -22.99 -18.32
CA ARG A 90 28.35 -24.34 -18.92
C ARG A 90 29.42 -24.45 -19.98
N GLU A 91 29.57 -23.44 -20.84
CA GLU A 91 30.62 -23.40 -21.85
C GLU A 91 32.00 -23.40 -21.19
N SER A 92 32.20 -22.58 -20.16
CA SER A 92 33.47 -22.53 -19.42
C SER A 92 33.81 -23.86 -18.73
N ASP A 93 32.80 -24.54 -18.16
CA ASP A 93 32.98 -25.84 -17.52
C ASP A 93 33.33 -26.93 -18.53
N ILE A 94 32.71 -26.90 -19.72
CA ILE A 94 33.01 -27.83 -20.82
C ILE A 94 34.44 -27.62 -21.30
N LEU A 95 34.85 -26.37 -21.57
CA LEU A 95 36.20 -26.05 -22.00
C LEU A 95 37.26 -26.51 -20.99
N ALA A 96 37.02 -26.28 -19.69
CA ALA A 96 37.90 -26.77 -18.63
C ALA A 96 37.95 -28.31 -18.59
N GLY A 97 36.82 -28.98 -18.81
CA GLY A 97 36.76 -30.44 -18.92
C GLY A 97 37.53 -31.00 -20.11
N GLU A 98 37.41 -30.37 -21.27
CA GLU A 98 38.16 -30.72 -22.48
C GLU A 98 39.67 -30.55 -22.29
N GLU A 99 40.10 -29.44 -21.68
CA GLU A 99 41.51 -29.20 -21.37
C GLU A 99 42.08 -30.27 -20.42
N ASN A 100 41.34 -30.64 -19.37
CA ASN A 100 41.73 -31.70 -18.45
C ASN A 100 41.82 -33.06 -19.15
N ASN A 101 40.87 -33.39 -20.03
CA ASN A 101 40.90 -34.66 -20.79
C ASN A 101 42.07 -34.71 -21.78
N ALA A 102 42.41 -33.58 -22.42
CA ALA A 102 43.54 -33.48 -23.33
C ALA A 102 44.90 -33.63 -22.62
N GLN A 103 45.00 -33.28 -21.34
CA GLN A 103 46.22 -33.46 -20.53
C GLN A 103 46.43 -34.90 -20.05
N ILE A 104 45.38 -35.73 -20.02
CA ILE A 104 45.41 -37.11 -19.52
C ILE A 104 45.68 -38.14 -20.65
N ALA A 105 45.43 -37.76 -21.91
CA ALA A 105 45.64 -38.60 -23.11
C ALA A 105 47.05 -38.43 -23.71
#